data_AF-A0A7C1EE40-F1
#
_entry.id   AF-A0A7C1EE40-F1
#
_cell.length_a   1.000
_cell.length_b   1.000
_cell.length_c   1.000
_cell.angle_alpha   90.00
_cell.angle_beta   90.00
_cell.angle_gamma   90.00
#
_symmetry.space_group_name_H-M   'P 1'
#
loop_
_entity.id
_entity.type
_entity.pdbx_description
1 polymer ?
#
loop_
_entity_poly.entity_id
_entity_poly.type
_entity_poly.pdbx_seq_one_letter_code
_entity_poly.pdbx_strand_id
1 'polypeptide(L)' 'SVAQIAMAYVIHSPMNVFPIVGAANRTELEANLAAMQTTLTEEERAWLNLEV' A
#
# COMPACT_ATOMS: atom_id res chain seq x y z
N SER A 1 8.89 -2.58 2.01
CA SER A 1 8.69 -3.81 2.81
C SER A 1 7.40 -4.51 2.37
N VAL A 2 7.15 -5.76 2.77
CA VAL A 2 5.90 -6.47 2.42
C VAL A 2 4.66 -5.69 2.86
N ALA A 3 4.66 -5.15 4.09
CA ALA A 3 3.54 -4.34 4.60
C ALA A 3 3.29 -3.07 3.76
N GLN A 4 4.36 -2.42 3.28
CA GLN A 4 4.23 -1.23 2.43
C GLN A 4 3.61 -1.56 1.07
N ILE A 5 4.00 -2.69 0.46
CA ILE A 5 3.40 -3.15 -0.80
C ILE A 5 1.93 -3.52 -0.61
N ALA A 6 1.58 -4.19 0.48
CA ALA A 6 0.18 -4.50 0.80
C ALA A 6 -0.67 -3.22 0.97
N MET A 7 -0.15 -2.22 1.68
CA MET A 7 -0.82 -0.92 1.82
C MET A 7 -0.94 -0.18 0.48
N ALA A 8 0.12 -0.15 -0.32
CA ALA A 8 0.11 0.45 -1.65
C ALA A 8 -0.93 -0.22 -2.57
N TYR A 9 -1.06 -1.54 -2.52
CA TYR A 9 -2.08 -2.29 -3.25
C TYR A 9 -3.50 -1.89 -2.86
N VAL A 10 -3.77 -1.72 -1.56
CA VAL A 10 -5.07 -1.27 -1.07
C VAL A 10 -5.38 0.15 -1.52
N ILE A 11 -4.44 1.08 -1.42
CA ILE A 11 -4.62 2.50 -1.79
C ILE A 11 -4.87 2.68 -3.29
N HIS A 12 -4.20 1.88 -4.13
CA HIS A 12 -4.36 1.92 -5.58
C HIS A 12 -5.51 1.01 -6.08
N SER A 13 -6.35 0.50 -5.19
CA SER A 13 -7.57 -0.22 -5.56
C SER A 13 -8.55 0.70 -6.30
N PRO A 14 -9.39 0.18 -7.21
CA PRO A 14 -10.50 0.95 -7.80
C PRO A 14 -11.54 1.42 -6.78
N MET A 15 -11.53 0.88 -5.56
CA MET A 15 -12.36 1.38 -4.47
C MET A 15 -11.78 2.67 -3.89
N ASN A 16 -12.61 3.71 -3.74
CA ASN A 16 -12.20 4.96 -3.12
C ASN A 16 -12.00 4.79 -1.60
N VAL A 17 -10.80 4.38 -1.19
CA VAL A 17 -10.45 4.04 0.19
C VAL A 17 -9.47 5.04 0.81
N PHE A 18 -9.58 5.24 2.12
CA PHE A 18 -8.69 6.08 2.92
C PHE A 18 -8.27 5.30 4.17
N PRO A 19 -7.16 4.53 4.12
CA PRO A 19 -6.77 3.66 5.22
C PRO A 19 -6.47 4.43 6.51
N ILE A 20 -7.03 3.98 7.63
CA ILE A 20 -6.67 4.46 8.97
C ILE A 20 -5.53 3.58 9.48
N VAL A 21 -4.34 4.15 9.63
CA VAL A 21 -3.15 3.41 10.04
C VAL A 21 -2.93 3.48 11.55
N GLY A 22 -2.50 2.37 12.13
CA GLY A 22 -1.94 2.33 13.48
C GLY A 22 -0.43 2.54 13.45
N ALA A 23 0.10 3.28 14.42
CA ALA A 23 1.53 3.41 14.66
C ALA A 23 1.78 3.60 16.16
N ALA A 24 2.62 2.75 16.75
CA ALA A 24 3.03 2.85 18.15
C ALA A 24 4.20 3.83 18.35
N ASN A 25 4.95 4.13 17.27
CA ASN A 25 6.11 5.02 17.30
C ASN A 25 6.30 5.74 15.97
N ARG A 26 7.25 6.69 15.96
CA ARG A 26 7.57 7.51 14.78
C ARG A 26 8.02 6.68 13.59
N THR A 27 8.85 5.66 13.79
CA THR A 27 9.38 4.84 12.71
C THR A 27 8.27 4.07 11.99
N GLU A 28 7.28 3.56 12.72
CA GLU A 28 6.09 2.93 12.12
C GLU A 28 5.25 3.93 11.33
N LEU A 29 5.08 5.16 11.83
CA LEU A 29 4.37 6.21 11.10
C LEU A 29 5.10 6.57 9.80
N GLU A 30 6.42 6.70 9.82
CA GLU A 30 7.25 6.95 8.63
C GLU A 30 7.14 5.79 7.62
N ALA A 31 7.10 4.55 8.10
CA ALA A 31 6.91 3.39 7.24
C ALA A 31 5.54 3.40 6.55
N ASN A 32 4.47 3.77 7.26
CA ASN A 32 3.13 3.94 6.70
C ASN A 32 3.10 5.07 5.65
N LEU A 33 3.72 6.21 5.93
CA LEU A 33 3.79 7.33 4.99
C LEU A 33 4.54 6.96 3.71
N ALA A 34 5.66 6.24 3.82
CA ALA A 34 6.39 5.75 2.66
C ALA A 34 5.57 4.75 1.82
N ALA A 35 4.70 3.95 2.46
CA ALA A 35 3.77 3.08 1.74
C ALA A 35 2.78 3.88 0.88
N MET A 36 2.24 4.98 1.41
CA MET A 36 1.29 5.85 0.70
C MET A 36 1.90 6.55 -0.52
N GLN A 37 3.23 6.68 -0.55
CA GLN A 37 3.98 7.26 -1.67
C GLN A 37 4.44 6.21 -2.70
N THR A 38 4.24 4.92 -2.41
CA THR A 38 4.63 3.84 -3.30
C THR A 38 3.52 3.61 -4.33
N THR A 39 3.74 3.99 -5.58
CA THR A 39 2.82 3.72 -6.69
C THR A 39 3.08 2.34 -7.27
N LEU A 40 2.02 1.55 -7.46
CA LEU A 40 2.06 0.30 -8.21
C LEU A 40 1.51 0.53 -9.61
N THR A 41 2.20 -0.01 -10.61
CA THR A 41 1.70 -0.08 -11.98
C THR A 41 0.51 -1.03 -12.08
N GLU A 42 -0.23 -0.96 -13.19
CA GLU A 42 -1.33 -1.89 -13.46
C GLU A 42 -0.85 -3.35 -13.50
N GLU A 43 0.29 -3.59 -14.15
CA GLU A 43 0.89 -4.92 -14.27
C GLU A 43 1.29 -5.50 -12.91
N GLU A 44 1.93 -4.69 -12.05
CA GLU A 44 2.28 -5.11 -10.69
C GLU A 44 1.05 -5.42 -9.84
N ARG A 45 -0.04 -4.63 -9.98
CA ARG A 45 -1.30 -4.96 -9.30
C ARG A 45 -1.94 -6.24 -9.81
N ALA A 46 -1.97 -6.44 -11.14
CA ALA A 46 -2.53 -7.66 -11.74
C ALA A 46 -1.75 -8.88 -11.25
N TRP A 47 -0.42 -8.78 -11.16
CA TRP A 47 0.44 -9.85 -10.64
C TRP A 47 0.14 -10.14 -9.16
N LEU A 48 0.00 -9.11 -8.33
CA LEU A 48 -0.39 -9.25 -6.92
C LEU A 48 -1.79 -9.86 -6.76
N ASN A 49 -2.69 -9.65 -7.73
CA ASN A 49 -4.04 -10.17 -7.76
C ASN A 49 -4.15 -11.56 -8.43
N LEU A 50 -3.03 -12.14 -8.89
CA LEU A 50 -2.99 -13.43 -9.59
C LEU A 50 -3.76 -13.44 -10.93
N GLU A 51 -3.78 -12.31 -11.63
CA GLU A 51 -4.46 -12.12 -12.91
C GLU A 51 -3.53 -12.21 -14.14
N VAL A 52 -2.24 -12.49 -13.93
CA VAL A 52 -1.18 -12.65 -14.96
C VAL A 52 -0.30 -13.86 -14.71
#